data_AF-A0A0W8G9H8-F1
#
_entry.id   AF-A0A0W8G9H8-F1
#
_cell.length_a   1.000
_cell.length_b   1.000
_cell.length_c   1.000
_cell.angle_alpha   90.00
_cell.angle_beta   90.00
_cell.angle_gamma   90.00
#
_symmetry.space_group_name_H-M   'P 1'
#
loop_
_entity.id
_entity.type
_entity.pdbx_description
1 polymer ?
#
loop_
_entity_poly.entity_id
_entity_poly.type
_entity_poly.pdbx_seq_one_letter_code
_entity_poly.pdbx_strand_id
1 'polypeptide(L)'
;MPGQPGSENTEGLRPLAGRAIPLAARIVGLADVYDALVSRRVYKPAWPDDQARAHIARESGGHFDPEVVRAFFSLGGVVRAIRERFPDP
;
A
#
# COMPACT_ATOMS: atom_id res chain seq x y z
N MET A 1 -49.65 21.59 -4.43
CA MET A 1 -48.51 21.45 -3.52
C MET A 1 -47.34 20.89 -4.30
N PRO A 2 -46.28 21.67 -4.62
CA PRO A 2 -45.11 21.12 -5.30
C PRO A 2 -44.31 20.29 -4.29
N GLY A 3 -43.98 19.05 -4.70
CA GLY A 3 -43.31 18.04 -3.88
C GLY A 3 -41.92 18.48 -3.42
N GLN A 4 -41.56 18.07 -2.20
CA GLN A 4 -40.19 18.16 -1.70
C GLN A 4 -39.29 17.24 -2.55
N PRO A 5 -38.13 17.72 -3.04
CA PRO A 5 -37.15 16.82 -3.61
C PRO A 5 -36.55 15.98 -2.47
N GLY A 6 -36.62 14.66 -2.64
CA GLY A 6 -35.96 13.71 -1.75
C GLY A 6 -34.47 14.00 -1.70
N SER A 7 -33.93 14.07 -0.48
CA SER A 7 -32.49 14.09 -0.22
C SER A 7 -31.89 12.76 -0.67
N GLU A 8 -31.48 12.66 -1.93
CA GLU A 8 -30.63 11.59 -2.42
C GLU A 8 -29.24 11.76 -1.79
N ASN A 9 -28.97 10.98 -0.74
CA ASN A 9 -27.66 10.91 -0.09
C ASN A 9 -26.66 10.17 -1.01
N THR A 10 -26.23 10.84 -2.06
CA THR A 10 -25.10 10.43 -2.89
C THR A 10 -23.88 11.28 -2.51
N GLU A 11 -23.52 11.30 -1.22
CA GLU A 11 -22.19 11.76 -0.81
C GLU A 11 -21.17 10.74 -1.30
N GLY A 12 -20.76 10.91 -2.55
CA GLY A 12 -19.86 10.01 -3.26
C GLY A 12 -18.55 9.79 -2.52
N LEU A 13 -18.05 8.54 -2.60
CA LEU A 13 -16.72 8.14 -2.18
C LEU A 13 -15.67 9.06 -2.83
N ARG A 14 -15.28 10.12 -2.14
CA ARG A 14 -14.18 10.98 -2.58
C ARG A 14 -12.86 10.31 -2.24
N PRO A 15 -11.93 10.15 -3.21
CA PRO A 15 -10.63 9.58 -2.94
C PRO A 15 -9.86 10.47 -1.94
N LEU A 16 -9.24 9.83 -0.95
CA LEU A 16 -8.36 10.49 0.01
C LEU A 16 -6.96 10.62 -0.58
N ALA A 17 -6.25 11.69 -0.22
CA ALA A 17 -4.90 11.96 -0.68
C ALA A 17 -3.98 12.38 0.47
N GLY A 18 -2.70 12.01 0.38
CA GLY A 18 -1.67 12.42 1.33
C GLY A 18 -2.05 12.13 2.78
N ARG A 19 -2.04 13.17 3.63
CA ARG A 19 -2.33 13.05 5.07
C ARG A 19 -3.82 12.88 5.40
N ALA A 20 -4.71 13.05 4.43
CA ALA A 20 -6.13 12.71 4.63
C ALA A 20 -6.34 11.18 4.68
N ILE A 21 -5.39 10.40 4.12
CA ILE A 21 -5.37 8.95 4.27
C ILE A 21 -4.87 8.62 5.69
N PRO A 22 -5.60 7.84 6.50
CA PRO A 22 -5.16 7.44 7.82
C PRO A 22 -3.76 6.80 7.79
N LEU A 23 -2.93 7.08 8.80
CA LEU A 23 -1.56 6.55 8.87
C LEU A 23 -1.54 5.02 8.72
N ALA A 24 -2.44 4.31 9.40
CA ALA A 24 -2.55 2.86 9.30
C ALA A 24 -2.78 2.39 7.85
N ALA A 25 -3.65 3.08 7.09
CA ALA A 25 -3.92 2.73 5.70
C ALA A 25 -2.70 2.98 4.80
N ARG A 26 -1.91 4.02 5.06
CA ARG A 26 -0.66 4.29 4.32
C ARG A 26 0.41 3.22 4.60
N ILE A 27 0.51 2.75 5.84
CA ILE A 27 1.42 1.66 6.23
C ILE A 27 0.99 0.35 5.59
N VAL A 28 -0.28 -0.04 5.76
CA VAL A 28 -0.82 -1.28 5.23
C VAL A 28 -0.77 -1.30 3.71
N GLY A 29 -1.07 -0.18 3.04
CA GLY A 29 -0.98 -0.10 1.57
C GLY A 29 0.43 -0.37 1.03
N LEU A 30 1.47 0.14 1.69
CA LEU A 30 2.84 -0.19 1.31
C LEU A 30 3.17 -1.67 1.59
N ALA A 31 2.77 -2.19 2.75
CA ALA A 31 3.02 -3.58 3.13
C ALA A 31 2.36 -4.57 2.16
N ASP A 32 1.10 -4.33 1.80
CA ASP A 32 0.31 -5.16 0.87
C ASP A 32 0.95 -5.20 -0.52
N VAL A 33 1.36 -4.03 -1.06
CA VAL A 33 2.02 -3.99 -2.37
C VAL A 33 3.38 -4.69 -2.32
N TYR A 34 4.18 -4.47 -1.28
CA TYR A 34 5.47 -5.13 -1.16
C TYR A 34 5.32 -6.66 -1.15
N ASP A 35 4.44 -7.18 -0.30
CA ASP A 35 4.14 -8.61 -0.17
C ASP A 35 3.69 -9.17 -1.52
N ALA A 36 2.71 -8.52 -2.16
CA ALA A 36 2.22 -8.91 -3.48
C ALA A 36 3.29 -8.97 -4.58
N LEU A 37 4.35 -8.15 -4.50
CA LEU A 37 5.46 -8.15 -5.46
C LEU A 37 6.45 -9.30 -5.20
N VAL A 38 6.72 -9.62 -3.94
CA VAL A 38 7.74 -10.63 -3.56
C VAL A 38 7.15 -12.03 -3.34
N SER A 39 5.83 -12.16 -3.30
CA SER A 39 5.11 -13.43 -3.23
C SER A 39 4.94 -14.07 -4.60
N ARG A 40 5.12 -15.40 -4.68
CA ARG A 40 4.91 -16.17 -5.92
C ARG A 40 3.42 -16.36 -6.15
N ARG A 41 2.92 -15.94 -7.31
CA ARG A 41 1.53 -16.20 -7.72
C ARG A 41 1.49 -17.25 -8.84
N VAL A 42 0.37 -17.97 -8.96
CA VAL A 42 0.16 -19.08 -9.92
C VAL A 42 0.62 -18.73 -11.35
N TYR A 43 0.46 -17.47 -11.76
CA TYR A 43 0.78 -16.99 -13.12
C TYR A 43 1.88 -15.93 -13.19
N LYS A 44 2.56 -15.61 -12.07
CA LYS A 44 3.59 -14.58 -12.05
C LYS A 44 4.70 -14.93 -11.06
N PRO A 45 5.96 -15.01 -11.51
CA PRO A 45 7.08 -15.21 -10.59
C PRO A 45 7.18 -14.01 -9.63
N ALA A 46 7.55 -14.32 -8.39
CA ALA A 46 7.93 -13.32 -7.40
C ALA A 46 9.06 -12.44 -7.96
N TRP A 47 8.99 -11.14 -7.66
CA TRP A 47 10.11 -10.25 -7.95
C TRP A 47 11.26 -10.52 -6.98
N PRO A 48 12.53 -10.37 -7.43
CA PRO A 48 13.65 -10.24 -6.52
C PRO A 48 13.40 -9.11 -5.51
N ASP A 49 13.81 -9.31 -4.25
CA ASP A 49 13.65 -8.34 -3.17
C ASP A 49 14.14 -6.93 -3.58
N ASP A 50 15.32 -6.87 -4.20
CA ASP A 50 15.93 -5.60 -4.61
C ASP A 50 15.10 -4.90 -5.70
N GLN A 51 14.45 -5.64 -6.60
CA GLN A 51 13.56 -5.08 -7.61
C GLN A 51 12.30 -4.49 -6.96
N ALA A 52 11.68 -5.21 -6.01
CA ALA A 52 10.50 -4.72 -5.29
C ALA A 52 10.83 -3.47 -4.47
N ARG A 53 11.97 -3.46 -3.76
CA ARG A 53 12.44 -2.30 -3.00
C ARG A 53 12.75 -1.11 -3.92
N ALA A 54 13.43 -1.32 -5.04
CA ALA A 54 13.68 -0.27 -6.02
C ALA A 54 12.37 0.35 -6.55
N HIS A 55 11.35 -0.47 -6.80
CA HIS A 55 10.03 0.00 -7.19
C HIS A 55 9.39 0.86 -6.09
N ILE A 56 9.37 0.41 -4.84
CA ILE A 56 8.83 1.19 -3.70
C ILE A 56 9.55 2.53 -3.55
N ALA A 57 10.88 2.56 -3.68
CA ALA A 57 11.65 3.80 -3.62
C ALA A 57 11.24 4.78 -4.73
N ARG A 58 11.02 4.29 -5.95
CA ARG A 58 10.61 5.10 -7.10
C ARG A 58 9.23 5.71 -6.93
N GLU A 59 8.30 4.99 -6.32
CA GLU A 59 6.92 5.43 -6.12
C GLU A 59 6.72 6.30 -4.86
N SER A 60 7.80 6.62 -4.14
CA SER A 60 7.79 7.49 -2.95
C SER A 60 7.34 8.91 -3.29
N GLY A 61 6.35 9.43 -2.55
CA GLY A 61 5.77 10.76 -2.77
C GLY A 61 4.66 10.77 -3.82
N GLY A 62 4.50 9.69 -4.59
CA GLY A 62 3.37 9.45 -5.48
C GLY A 62 2.41 8.45 -4.85
N HIS A 63 2.60 7.17 -5.15
CA HIS A 63 1.75 6.08 -4.64
C HIS A 63 1.93 5.87 -3.14
N PHE A 64 3.15 6.05 -2.62
CA PHE A 64 3.47 5.81 -1.21
C PHE A 64 3.83 7.10 -0.48
N ASP A 65 3.46 7.15 0.80
CA ASP A 65 3.90 8.22 1.69
C ASP A 65 5.43 8.16 1.89
N PRO A 66 6.18 9.24 1.59
CA PRO A 66 7.62 9.29 1.82
C PRO A 66 8.06 8.93 3.24
N GLU A 67 7.26 9.24 4.25
CA GLU A 67 7.57 8.91 5.65
C GLU A 67 7.51 7.40 5.89
N VAL A 68 6.48 6.75 5.36
CA VAL A 68 6.32 5.29 5.45
C VAL A 68 7.42 4.60 4.65
N VAL A 69 7.77 5.11 3.47
CA VAL A 69 8.87 4.57 2.66
C VAL A 69 10.19 4.64 3.44
N ARG A 70 10.52 5.79 4.05
CA ARG A 70 11.74 5.92 4.88
C ARG A 70 11.75 4.91 6.04
N ALA A 71 10.63 4.72 6.71
CA ALA A 71 10.51 3.75 7.81
C ALA A 71 10.72 2.31 7.30
N PHE A 72 10.10 1.94 6.18
CA PHE A 72 10.26 0.63 5.54
C PHE A 72 11.74 0.32 5.22
N PHE A 73 12.47 1.28 4.64
CA PHE A 73 13.89 1.10 4.34
C PHE A 73 14.76 1.01 5.60
N SER A 74 14.43 1.77 6.64
CA SER A 74 15.13 1.72 7.94
C SER A 74 14.94 0.38 8.65
N LEU A 75 13.82 -0.30 8.40
CA LEU A 75 13.48 -1.61 8.96
C LEU A 75 13.77 -2.77 8.00
N GLY A 76 14.51 -2.55 6.91
CA GLY A 76 14.67 -3.53 5.83
C GLY A 76 15.18 -4.90 6.28
N GLY A 77 16.08 -4.95 7.27
CA GLY A 77 16.56 -6.21 7.86
C GLY A 77 15.46 -6.98 8.60
N VAL A 78 14.61 -6.27 9.34
CA VAL A 78 13.47 -6.86 10.06
C VAL A 78 12.43 -7.39 9.08
N VAL A 79 12.08 -6.60 8.07
CA VAL A 79 11.12 -7.01 7.03
C VAL A 79 11.59 -8.28 6.32
N ARG A 80 12.88 -8.34 5.96
CA ARG A 80 13.48 -9.53 5.35
C ARG A 80 13.40 -10.74 6.27
N ALA A 81 13.77 -10.59 7.54
CA ALA A 81 13.74 -11.67 8.52
C ALA A 81 12.31 -12.22 8.73
N ILE A 82 11.29 -11.36 8.75
CA ILE A 82 9.89 -11.79 8.85
C ILE A 82 9.50 -12.62 7.63
N ARG A 83 9.83 -12.17 6.42
CA ARG A 83 9.50 -12.91 5.18
C ARG A 83 10.18 -14.27 5.12
N GLU A 84 11.44 -14.35 5.52
CA GLU A 84 12.17 -15.62 5.58
C GLU A 84 11.57 -16.57 6.62
N ARG A 85 10.99 -16.03 7.70
CA ARG A 85 10.35 -16.82 8.77
C ARG A 85 8.96 -17.32 8.39
N PHE A 86 8.23 -16.57 7.58
CA PHE A 86 6.85 -16.86 7.18
C PHE A 86 6.73 -16.90 5.65
N PRO A 87 7.26 -17.93 4.98
CA PRO A 87 7.08 -18.09 3.56
C PRO A 87 5.62 -18.42 3.21
N ASP A 88 5.19 -17.96 2.04
CA ASP A 88 3.90 -18.40 1.48
C ASP A 88 3.89 -19.91 1.26
N PRO A 89 2.74 -20.58 1.48
CA PRO A 89 2.58 -22.02 1.32
C PRO A 89 2.73 -22.53 -0.12
#